data_AF-A0ABD4Q7S6-F1
#
_entry.id   AF-A0ABD4Q7S6-F1
#
_cell.length_a   1.000
_cell.length_b   1.000
_cell.length_c   1.000
_cell.angle_alpha   90.00
_cell.angle_beta   90.00
_cell.angle_gamma   90.00
#
_symmetry.space_group_name_H-M   'P 1'
#
loop_
_entity.id
_entity.type
_entity.pdbx_description
1 polymer ?
#
loop_
_entity_poly.entity_id
_entity_poly.type
_entity_poly.pdbx_seq_one_letter_code
_entity_poly.pdbx_strand_id
1 'polypeptide(L)'
;GKQAPKLHADLAPVITANHINMVFLGGPEMAARKAALPVEFHAEYRQSVDELQSNLLNTIRAGDVIMIKSSKGIGFVRIVKAILQK
;
A
#
# COMPACT_ATOMS: atom_id res chain seq x y z
N GLY A 1 12.74 -11.47 -4.97
CA GLY A 1 13.38 -12.39 -5.96
C GLY A 1 13.53 -11.68 -7.28
N LYS A 2 14.32 -12.18 -8.25
CA LYS A 2 14.66 -11.41 -9.48
C LYS A 2 13.46 -10.89 -10.28
N GLN A 3 12.33 -11.62 -10.25
CA GLN A 3 11.09 -11.25 -10.95
C GLN A 3 10.17 -10.35 -10.12
N ALA A 4 10.42 -10.17 -8.82
CA ALA A 4 9.52 -9.48 -7.91
C ALA A 4 9.20 -8.03 -8.35
N PRO A 5 10.17 -7.19 -8.80
CA PRO A 5 9.87 -5.85 -9.27
C PRO A 5 8.85 -5.84 -10.42
N LYS A 6 9.03 -6.73 -11.41
CA LYS A 6 8.12 -6.86 -12.56
C LYS A 6 6.72 -7.28 -12.11
N LEU A 7 6.63 -8.36 -11.33
CA LEU A 7 5.34 -8.88 -10.84
C LEU A 7 4.59 -7.85 -9.98
N HIS A 8 5.30 -6.99 -9.24
CA HIS A 8 4.68 -5.92 -8.47
C HIS A 8 4.22 -4.74 -9.33
N ALA A 9 4.99 -4.37 -10.36
CA ALA A 9 4.64 -3.35 -11.34
C ALA A 9 3.43 -3.74 -12.20
N ASP A 10 3.34 -5.00 -12.62
CA ASP A 10 2.27 -5.53 -13.47
C ASP A 10 0.87 -5.49 -12.79
N LEU A 11 0.80 -5.17 -11.49
CA LEU A 11 -0.45 -4.95 -10.76
C LEU A 11 -0.99 -3.51 -10.82
N ALA A 12 -0.20 -2.56 -11.34
CA ALA A 12 -0.64 -1.16 -11.47
C ALA A 12 -1.92 -1.00 -12.33
N PRO A 13 -2.10 -1.69 -13.48
CA PRO A 13 -3.32 -1.56 -14.28
C PRO A 13 -4.58 -2.00 -13.52
N VAL A 14 -4.49 -3.03 -12.69
CA VAL A 14 -5.63 -3.48 -11.87
C VAL A 14 -5.97 -2.44 -10.81
N ILE A 15 -4.96 -1.78 -10.22
CA ILE A 15 -5.20 -0.72 -9.23
C ILE A 15 -5.91 0.47 -9.88
N THR A 16 -5.48 0.87 -11.07
CA THR A 16 -6.01 2.06 -11.76
C THR A 16 -7.34 1.83 -12.46
N ALA A 17 -7.64 0.59 -12.88
CA ALA A 17 -8.90 0.25 -13.53
C ALA A 17 -10.08 0.07 -12.56
N ASN A 18 -9.81 0.02 -11.24
CA ASN A 18 -10.83 -0.13 -10.21
C ASN A 18 -11.07 1.19 -9.48
N HIS A 19 -12.18 1.28 -8.74
CA HIS A 19 -12.56 2.45 -7.94
C HIS A 19 -11.73 2.57 -6.65
N ILE A 20 -10.40 2.51 -6.75
CA ILE A 20 -9.47 2.71 -5.65
C ILE A 20 -9.07 4.19 -5.65
N ASN A 21 -9.44 4.92 -4.59
CA ASN A 21 -9.12 6.34 -4.46
C ASN A 21 -7.63 6.58 -4.18
N MET A 22 -7.01 5.70 -3.39
CA MET A 22 -5.60 5.81 -3.04
C MET A 22 -4.97 4.47 -2.65
N VAL A 23 -3.65 4.36 -2.77
CA VAL A 23 -2.90 3.16 -2.39
C VAL A 23 -1.71 3.50 -1.48
N PHE A 24 -1.54 2.70 -0.44
CA PHE A 24 -0.40 2.75 0.48
C PHE A 24 0.52 1.55 0.23
N LEU A 25 1.78 1.82 -0.12
CA LEU A 25 2.77 0.84 -0.56
C LEU A 25 3.95 0.79 0.42
N GLY A 26 4.15 -0.36 1.07
CA GLY A 26 5.22 -0.56 2.06
C GLY A 26 6.27 -1.56 1.63
N GLY A 27 7.54 -1.19 1.78
CA GLY A 27 8.68 -2.08 1.61
C GLY A 27 9.39 -1.95 0.25
N PRO A 28 10.68 -2.33 0.18
CA PRO A 28 11.57 -2.00 -0.95
C PRO A 28 11.06 -2.51 -2.31
N GLU A 29 10.45 -3.69 -2.33
CA GLU A 29 9.92 -4.30 -3.56
C GLU A 29 8.67 -3.58 -4.11
N MET A 30 8.04 -2.69 -3.34
CA MET A 30 6.89 -1.90 -3.80
C MET A 30 7.28 -0.66 -4.61
N ALA A 31 8.56 -0.27 -4.61
CA ALA A 31 9.03 0.88 -5.38
C ALA A 31 8.71 0.74 -6.89
N ALA A 32 8.87 -0.47 -7.44
CA ALA A 32 8.55 -0.78 -8.83
C ALA A 32 7.05 -0.58 -9.13
N ARG A 33 6.17 -0.94 -8.20
CA ARG A 33 4.73 -0.67 -8.33
C ARG A 33 4.43 0.83 -8.28
N LYS A 34 5.02 1.56 -7.34
CA LYS A 34 4.82 3.02 -7.24
C LYS A 34 5.23 3.73 -8.53
N ALA A 35 6.33 3.30 -9.14
CA ALA A 35 6.81 3.83 -10.41
C ALA A 35 5.91 3.49 -11.60
N ALA A 36 5.19 2.36 -11.56
CA ALA A 36 4.28 1.94 -12.62
C ALA A 36 2.88 2.58 -12.53
N LEU A 37 2.54 3.23 -11.42
CA LEU A 37 1.26 3.94 -11.26
C LEU A 37 1.31 5.30 -11.98
N PRO A 38 0.20 5.75 -12.59
CA PRO A 38 0.08 7.10 -13.14
C PRO A 38 0.46 8.15 -12.10
N VAL A 39 1.07 9.25 -12.55
CA VAL A 39 1.49 10.37 -11.67
C VAL A 39 0.30 10.94 -10.89
N GLU A 40 -0.87 11.00 -11.54
CA GLU A 40 -2.10 11.53 -10.93
C GLU A 40 -2.79 10.55 -9.98
N PHE A 41 -2.35 9.28 -9.92
CA PHE A 41 -2.92 8.33 -8.98
C PHE A 41 -2.34 8.56 -7.58
N HIS A 42 -3.20 8.77 -6.59
CA HIS A 42 -2.79 9.00 -5.21
C HIS A 42 -2.14 7.74 -4.62
N ALA A 43 -0.80 7.72 -4.62
CA ALA A 43 -0.03 6.60 -4.15
C ALA A 43 1.04 7.07 -3.15
N GLU A 44 0.96 6.56 -1.91
CA GLU A 44 1.94 6.79 -0.87
C GLU A 44 2.89 5.59 -0.79
N TYR A 45 4.20 5.85 -0.81
CA TYR A 45 5.23 4.83 -0.66
C TYR A 45 6.09 5.10 0.57
N ARG A 46 6.33 4.07 1.39
CA ARG A 46 7.28 4.12 2.51
C ARG A 46 8.14 2.86 2.56
N GLN A 47 9.38 3.02 3.00
CA GLN A 47 10.33 1.90 3.06
C GLN A 47 10.02 0.97 4.24
N SER A 48 9.56 1.52 5.36
CA SER A 48 9.22 0.77 6.56
C SER A 48 7.71 0.66 6.79
N VAL A 49 7.31 -0.40 7.49
CA VAL A 49 5.91 -0.63 7.86
C VAL A 49 5.45 0.38 8.94
N ASP A 50 6.36 0.91 9.76
CA ASP A 50 6.03 1.91 10.79
C ASP A 50 5.74 3.30 10.20
N GLU A 51 6.54 3.72 9.22
CA GLU A 51 6.25 4.94 8.45
C GLU A 51 4.93 4.81 7.70
N LEU A 52 4.69 3.65 7.07
CA LEU A 52 3.44 3.39 6.35
C LEU A 52 2.24 3.44 7.30
N GLN A 53 2.35 2.80 8.46
CA GLN A 53 1.31 2.79 9.49
C GLN A 53 0.96 4.21 9.92
N SER A 54 1.97 5.02 10.27
CA SER A 54 1.78 6.38 10.74
C SER A 54 1.07 7.25 9.69
N ASN A 55 1.50 7.13 8.43
CA ASN A 55 0.87 7.83 7.32
C ASN A 55 -0.59 7.39 7.11
N LEU A 56 -0.85 6.08 7.09
CA LEU A 56 -2.19 5.52 6.92
C LEU A 56 -3.13 6.00 8.03
N LEU A 57 -2.72 5.89 9.30
CA LEU A 57 -3.56 6.30 10.44
C LEU A 57 -3.89 7.80 10.43
N ASN A 58 -3.01 8.63 9.88
CA ASN A 58 -3.26 10.07 9.72
C ASN A 58 -4.17 10.40 8.55
N THR A 59 -4.30 9.49 7.59
CA THR A 59 -5.09 9.69 6.37
C THR A 59 -6.52 9.18 6.51
N ILE A 60 -6.72 8.01 7.13
CA ILE A 60 -8.03 7.37 7.23
C ILE A 60 -9.05 8.21 8.00
N ARG A 61 -10.31 8.15 7.58
CA ARG A 61 -11.46 8.86 8.13
C ARG A 61 -12.62 7.90 8.37
N ALA A 62 -13.58 8.33 9.20
CA ALA A 62 -14.81 7.59 9.39
C ALA A 62 -15.56 7.45 8.06
N GLY A 63 -15.99 6.23 7.73
CA GLY A 63 -16.66 5.90 6.47
C GLY A 63 -15.74 5.31 5.39
N ASP A 64 -14.42 5.31 5.58
CA ASP A 64 -13.50 4.69 4.63
C ASP A 64 -13.64 3.16 4.60
N VAL A 65 -13.52 2.57 3.42
CA VAL A 65 -13.38 1.12 3.22
C VAL A 65 -11.93 0.79 2.92
N ILE A 66 -11.31 -0.03 3.76
CA ILE A 66 -9.87 -0.30 3.71
C ILE A 66 -9.61 -1.79 3.46
N MET A 67 -8.85 -2.10 2.41
CA MET A 67 -8.31 -3.44 2.17
C MET A 67 -6.81 -3.46 2.52
N ILE A 68 -6.40 -4.42 3.35
CA ILE A 68 -4.99 -4.61 3.73
C ILE A 68 -4.50 -5.95 3.22
N LYS A 69 -3.40 -5.94 2.46
CA LYS A 69 -2.77 -7.16 1.94
C LYS A 69 -1.25 -7.10 2.10
N SER A 70 -0.68 -8.17 2.65
CA SER A 70 0.78 -8.38 2.71
C SER A 70 1.15 -9.85 2.47
N SER A 71 2.44 -10.09 2.25
CA SER A 71 3.03 -11.42 2.42
C SER A 71 3.15 -11.76 3.90
N LYS A 72 3.23 -13.07 4.22
CA LYS A 72 3.44 -13.56 5.58
C LYS A 72 4.79 -13.03 6.10
N GLY A 73 4.81 -12.51 7.33
CA GLY A 73 6.04 -12.03 7.97
C GLY A 73 6.39 -10.54 7.76
N ILE A 74 5.68 -9.80 6.89
CA ILE A 74 5.93 -8.35 6.70
C ILE A 74 5.44 -7.51 7.89
N GLY A 75 4.57 -8.07 8.73
CA GLY A 75 4.14 -7.42 9.98
C GLY A 75 2.90 -6.52 9.85
N PHE A 76 2.19 -6.52 8.73
CA PHE A 76 0.96 -5.72 8.54
C PHE A 76 -0.17 -6.04 9.53
N VAL A 77 -0.09 -7.17 10.24
CA VAL A 77 -0.98 -7.46 11.39
C VAL A 77 -0.97 -6.31 12.40
N ARG A 78 0.18 -5.61 12.58
CA ARG A 78 0.27 -4.47 13.49
C ARG A 78 -0.53 -3.25 13.00
N ILE A 79 -0.56 -3.03 11.67
CA ILE A 79 -1.38 -1.99 11.04
C ILE A 79 -2.86 -2.28 11.29
N VAL A 80 -3.29 -3.53 11.06
CA VAL A 80 -4.67 -3.94 11.30
C VAL A 80 -5.07 -3.68 12.76
N LYS A 81 -4.22 -4.07 13.72
CA LYS A 81 -4.46 -3.81 15.15
C LYS A 81 -4.58 -2.31 15.45
N ALA A 82 -3.69 -1.50 14.89
CA ALA A 82 -3.68 -0.05 15.13
C ALA A 82 -4.94 0.64 14.57
N ILE A 83 -5.47 0.17 13.43
CA ILE A 83 -6.74 0.68 12.87
C ILE A 83 -7.92 0.32 13.77
N LEU A 84 -7.98 -0.92 14.26
CA LEU A 84 -9.05 -1.37 15.16
C LEU A 84 -9.04 -0.68 16.54
N GLN A 85 -7.97 0.03 16.88
CA GLN A 85 -7.79 0.75 18.13
C GLN A 85 -7.93 2.27 17.98
N LYS A 86 -8.15 2.78 16.77
CA LYS A 86 -8.34 4.20 16.47
C LYS A 86 -9.79 4.61 16.67
#